data_AF-A0A0G0SEB6-F1
#
_entry.id   AF-A0A0G0SEB6-F1
#
_cell.length_a   1.000
_cell.length_b   1.000
_cell.length_c   1.000
_cell.angle_alpha   90.00
_cell.angle_beta   90.00
_cell.angle_gamma   90.00
#
_symmetry.space_group_name_H-M   'P 1'
#
loop_
_entity.id
_entity.type
_entity.pdbx_description
1 polymer ?
#
loop_
_entity_poly.entity_id
_entity_poly.type
_entity_poly.pdbx_seq_one_letter_code
_entity_poly.pdbx_strand_id
1 'polypeptide(L)' 'MKKEGLSDEEVYRLGAKEKRLIVTFNKKHFEQMAPKNKNTGIIAVSTNVSDEQIDKKIVSLLSRLHKLQLYGNFHYIALP' A
#
# COMPACT_ATOMS: atom_id res chain seq x y z
N MET A 1 23.52 1.94 -17.57
CA MET A 1 22.08 1.63 -17.77
C MET A 1 21.27 2.42 -16.74
N LYS A 2 20.51 3.44 -17.15
CA LYS A 2 19.54 4.10 -16.25
C LYS A 2 18.24 3.31 -16.28
N LYS A 3 18.05 2.42 -15.29
CA LYS A 3 16.72 1.91 -14.93
C LYS A 3 16.27 2.70 -13.71
N GLU A 4 15.92 3.96 -13.92
CA GLU A 4 15.32 4.75 -12.85
C GLU A 4 13.83 4.43 -12.87
N GLY A 5 13.38 3.62 -11.90
CA GLY A 5 11.97 3.42 -11.64
C GLY A 5 11.32 4.68 -11.07
N LEU A 6 10.00 4.68 -10.91
CA LEU A 6 9.29 5.76 -10.23
C LEU A 6 9.75 5.85 -8.77
N SER A 7 9.91 7.07 -8.27
CA SER A 7 10.07 7.32 -6.84
C SER A 7 8.80 6.93 -6.06
N ASP A 8 8.93 6.67 -4.77
CA ASP A 8 7.78 6.34 -3.89
C ASP A 8 6.68 7.42 -3.99
N GLU A 9 7.06 8.69 -4.14
CA GLU A 9 6.11 9.79 -4.29
C GLU A 9 5.40 9.78 -5.66
N GLU A 10 6.12 9.47 -6.75
CA GLU A 10 5.51 9.32 -8.06
C GLU A 10 4.55 8.12 -8.11
N VAL A 11 4.91 7.02 -7.45
CA VAL A 11 4.02 5.86 -7.27
C VAL A 11 2.77 6.27 -6.48
N TYR A 12 2.92 7.05 -5.41
CA TYR A 12 1.78 7.57 -4.64
C TYR A 12 0.84 8.44 -5.48
N ARG A 13 1.40 9.39 -6.25
CA ARG A 13 0.63 10.26 -7.14
C ARG A 13 -0.07 9.47 -8.23
N LEU A 14 0.59 8.47 -8.82
CA LEU A 14 0.00 7.60 -9.83
C LEU A 14 -1.15 6.77 -9.25
N GLY A 15 -0.97 6.16 -8.08
CA GLY A 15 -2.02 5.43 -7.39
C GLY A 15 -3.24 6.31 -7.08
N ALA A 16 -3.02 7.55 -6.65
CA ALA A 16 -4.09 8.52 -6.42
C ALA A 16 -4.82 8.94 -7.70
N LYS A 17 -4.08 9.19 -8.79
CA LYS A 17 -4.63 9.54 -10.10
C LYS A 17 -5.52 8.42 -10.67
N GLU A 18 -5.03 7.19 -10.62
CA GLU A 18 -5.70 6.00 -11.15
C GLU A 18 -6.73 5.40 -10.20
N LYS A 19 -6.90 5.99 -9.00
CA LYS A 19 -7.79 5.52 -7.95
C LYS A 19 -7.52 4.07 -7.51
N ARG A 20 -6.25 3.72 -7.32
CA ARG A 20 -5.77 2.38 -6.96
C ARG A 20 -5.21 2.31 -5.55
N LEU A 21 -5.22 1.11 -4.99
CA LEU A 21 -4.46 0.80 -3.77
C LEU A 21 -2.99 0.54 -4.12
N ILE A 22 -2.11 0.93 -3.21
CA ILE A 22 -0.67 0.70 -3.31
C ILE A 22 -0.30 -0.37 -2.30
N VAL A 23 0.35 -1.43 -2.77
CA VAL A 23 0.97 -2.44 -1.91
C VAL A 23 2.48 -2.23 -1.94
N THR A 24 3.12 -2.17 -0.78
CA THR A 24 4.55 -1.79 -0.72
C THR A 24 5.28 -2.44 0.45
N PHE A 25 6.59 -2.68 0.30
CA PHE A 25 7.49 -3.00 1.41
C PHE A 25 8.06 -1.74 2.09
N ASN A 26 7.95 -0.57 1.46
CA ASN A 26 8.55 0.69 1.91
C ASN A 26 7.68 1.45 2.93
N LYS A 27 7.36 0.81 4.07
CA LYS A 27 6.50 1.39 5.12
C LYS A 27 6.82 2.85 5.46
N LYS A 28 8.09 3.14 5.79
CA LYS A 28 8.49 4.44 6.37
C LYS A 28 8.20 5.63 5.45
N HIS A 29 8.43 5.48 4.14
CA HIS A 29 8.19 6.56 3.19
C HIS A 29 6.70 6.78 2.95
N PHE A 30 5.93 5.70 2.79
CA PHE A 30 4.52 5.78 2.44
C PHE A 30 3.60 6.12 3.62
N GLU A 31 3.96 5.78 4.85
CA GLU A 31 3.19 6.13 6.06
C GLU A 31 2.98 7.65 6.19
N GLN A 32 3.97 8.45 5.78
CA GLN A 32 3.89 9.92 5.77
C GLN A 32 3.00 10.48 4.64
N MET A 33 2.69 9.66 3.63
CA MET A 33 1.92 10.06 2.45
C MET A 33 0.46 9.63 2.52
N ALA A 34 0.15 8.49 3.13
CA ALA A 34 -1.19 7.89 3.19
C ALA A 34 -2.34 8.86 3.53
N PRO A 35 -2.26 9.74 4.55
CA PRO A 35 -3.39 10.60 4.92
C PRO A 35 -3.64 11.76 3.94
N LYS A 36 -2.76 11.98 2.94
CA LYS A 36 -2.82 13.17 2.08
C LYS A 36 -3.87 13.09 0.96
N ASN A 37 -4.38 11.90 0.62
CA ASN A 37 -5.29 11.74 -0.51
C ASN A 37 -6.29 10.60 -0.31
N LYS A 38 -7.59 10.90 -0.41
CA LYS A 38 -8.69 9.93 -0.30
C LYS A 38 -8.93 9.09 -1.57
N ASN A 39 -8.19 9.34 -2.65
CA ASN A 39 -8.28 8.60 -3.90
C ASN A 39 -7.32 7.42 -3.98
N THR A 40 -6.43 7.22 -2.99
CA THR A 40 -5.60 6.02 -2.90
C THR A 40 -5.54 5.54 -1.46
N GLY A 41 -5.14 4.29 -1.24
CA GLY A 41 -4.90 3.71 0.07
C GLY A 41 -3.61 2.92 0.02
N ILE A 42 -2.96 2.75 1.18
CA ILE A 42 -1.66 2.08 1.24
C ILE A 42 -1.78 0.85 2.12
N ILE A 43 -1.28 -0.27 1.60
CA ILE A 43 -1.10 -1.52 2.32
C ILE A 43 0.40 -1.81 2.33
N ALA A 44 1.05 -1.46 3.43
CA ALA A 44 2.44 -1.82 3.65
C ALA A 44 2.52 -3.26 4.16
N VAL A 45 3.53 -3.99 3.71
CA VAL A 45 3.76 -5.39 4.07
C VAL A 45 5.16 -5.53 4.65
N SER A 46 5.32 -6.36 5.68
CA SER A 46 6.63 -6.69 6.22
C SER A 46 7.44 -7.52 5.21
N THR A 47 8.76 -7.30 5.17
CA THR A 47 9.69 -8.02 4.28
C THR A 47 9.92 -9.48 4.70
N ASN A 48 9.52 -9.84 5.92
CA ASN A 48 9.77 -11.16 6.50
C ASN A 48 8.59 -12.12 6.30
N VAL A 49 7.75 -11.86 5.31
CA VAL A 49 6.50 -12.58 5.05
C VAL A 49 6.62 -13.23 3.68
N SER A 50 6.25 -14.51 3.56
CA SER A 50 6.26 -15.18 2.26
C SER A 50 5.14 -14.64 1.37
N ASP A 51 5.32 -14.64 0.05
CA ASP A 51 4.31 -14.15 -0.90
C ASP A 51 2.93 -14.79 -0.68
N GLU A 52 2.88 -16.09 -0.35
CA GLU A 52 1.63 -16.78 -0.02
C GLU A 52 0.94 -16.21 1.22
N GLN A 53 1.72 -15.86 2.26
CA GLN A 53 1.20 -15.21 3.46
C GLN A 53 0.77 -13.77 3.17
N ILE A 54 1.49 -13.06 2.30
CA ILE A 54 1.13 -11.71 1.84
C ILE A 54 -0.24 -11.75 1.16
N ASP A 55 -0.42 -12.63 0.18
CA ASP A 55 -1.68 -12.79 -0.54
C ASP A 55 -2.84 -13.14 0.40
N LYS A 56 -2.66 -14.13 1.29
CA LYS A 56 -3.70 -14.49 2.28
C LYS A 56 -4.09 -13.32 3.17
N LYS A 57 -3.11 -12.54 3.64
CA LYS A 57 -3.37 -11.40 4.52
C LYS A 57 -3.99 -10.22 3.77
N ILE A 58 -3.58 -9.95 2.53
CA ILE A 58 -4.20 -8.93 1.69
C ILE A 58 -5.64 -9.31 1.39
N VAL A 59 -5.90 -10.53 0.94
CA VAL A 59 -7.27 -11.01 0.67
C VAL A 59 -8.14 -10.92 1.92
N SER A 60 -7.63 -11.34 3.09
CA SER A 60 -8.34 -11.21 4.36
C SER A 60 -8.63 -9.76 4.77
N LEU A 61 -7.69 -8.84 4.49
CA LEU A 61 -7.89 -7.41 4.76
C LEU A 61 -8.97 -6.83 3.83
N LEU A 62 -8.88 -7.11 2.54
CA LEU A 62 -9.78 -6.60 1.51
C LEU A 62 -11.20 -7.17 1.62
N SER A 63 -11.37 -8.40 2.12
CA SER A 63 -12.68 -9.00 2.35
C SER A 63 -13.42 -8.40 3.55
N ARG A 64 -12.68 -7.85 4.52
CA ARG A 64 -13.24 -7.27 5.75
C ARG A 64 -13.45 -5.76 5.67
N LEU A 65 -12.60 -5.03 4.95
CA LEU A 65 -12.64 -3.56 4.92
C LEU A 65 -13.42 -3.02 3.73
N HIS A 66 -14.26 -2.02 4.00
CA HIS A 66 -14.92 -1.26 2.95
C HIS A 66 -13.96 -0.26 2.30
N LYS A 67 -14.30 0.18 1.08
CA LYS A 67 -13.50 1.15 0.31
C LYS A 67 -13.11 2.40 1.12
N LEU A 68 -14.03 2.96 1.90
CA LEU A 68 -13.76 4.14 2.74
C LEU A 68 -12.76 3.89 3.88
N GLN A 69 -12.59 2.64 4.30
CA GLN A 69 -11.62 2.23 5.32
C GLN A 69 -10.26 1.90 4.71
N LEU A 70 -10.21 1.59 3.40
CA LEU A 70 -8.98 1.33 2.66
C LEU A 70 -8.36 2.61 2.10
N TYR A 71 -9.18 3.47 1.49
CA TYR A 71 -8.72 4.69 0.82
C TYR A 71 -8.55 5.84 1.83
N GLY A 72 -7.53 6.68 1.61
CA GLY A 72 -7.09 7.72 2.54
C GLY A 72 -6.44 7.20 3.82
N ASN A 73 -6.21 5.88 3.90
CA ASN A 73 -5.73 5.20 5.09
C ASN A 73 -4.46 4.40 4.80
N PHE A 74 -3.73 4.13 5.89
CA PHE A 74 -2.53 3.29 5.90
C PHE A 74 -2.83 2.01 6.67
N HIS A 75 -2.58 0.87 6.04
CA HIS A 75 -2.68 -0.45 6.66
C HIS A 75 -1.31 -1.11 6.65
N TYR A 76 -0.94 -1.76 7.75
CA TYR A 76 0.31 -2.50 7.85
C TYR A 76 0.04 -3.97 8.13
N ILE A 77 0.61 -4.82 7.29
CA ILE A 77 0.53 -6.27 7.38
C ILE A 77 1.88 -6.79 7.88
N ALA A 78 1.90 -7.27 9.12
CA ALA A 78 3.02 -7.97 9.72
C ALA A 78 2.62 -9.42 10.06
N LEU A 79 3.63 -10.26 10.29
CA LEU A 79 3.44 -11.50 11.03
C LEU A 79 3.38 -11.17 12.54
N PRO A 80 2.61 -11.96 13.32
CA PRO A 80 2.68 -11.92 14.78
C PRO A 80 4.10 -12.23 15.29
#